data_AF-A0A2D8FPN1-F1
#
_entry.id   AF-A0A2D8FPN1-F1
#
_cell.length_a   1.000
_cell.length_b   1.000
_cell.length_c   1.000
_cell.angle_alpha   90.00
_cell.angle_beta   90.00
_cell.angle_gamma   90.00
#
_symmetry.space_group_name_H-M   'P 1'
#
loop_
_entity.id
_entity.type
_entity.pdbx_description
1 polymer ?
#
loop_
_entity_poly.entity_id
_entity_poly.type
_entity_poly.pdbx_seq_one_letter_code
_entity_poly.pdbx_strand_id
1 'polypeptide(L)'
;MRRAASVVCLTGLIAASGGCARSLGLDTDPASPIAPRVQALVDANRDYPRWRDFPAAPTDLPQVAEVGRSIDRLQAEGSTLAQEAARIEWTMTDAEAEAAAVRAQVGAVPVSPDAARTQADIEAFAQELRDRAKAPPPVDRRPIP
;
A
#
# COMPACT_ATOMS: atom_id res chain seq x y z
N MET A 1 40.02 -60.36 -31.91
CA MET A 1 39.30 -61.31 -32.80
C MET A 1 37.83 -61.33 -32.39
N ARG A 2 36.95 -60.98 -33.34
CA ARG A 2 35.55 -61.43 -33.54
C ARG A 2 34.49 -61.37 -32.41
N ARG A 3 33.51 -60.46 -32.64
CA ARG A 3 32.02 -60.63 -32.75
C ARG A 3 31.28 -61.20 -31.50
N ALA A 4 30.11 -60.71 -31.08
CA ALA A 4 28.94 -60.36 -31.88
C ALA A 4 27.94 -59.46 -31.11
N ALA A 5 27.15 -58.72 -31.89
CA ALA A 5 26.00 -57.93 -31.49
C ALA A 5 24.77 -58.79 -31.19
N SER A 6 23.83 -58.27 -30.39
CA SER A 6 22.39 -58.47 -30.61
C SER A 6 21.61 -57.40 -29.85
N VAL A 7 21.23 -56.35 -30.58
CA VAL A 7 20.22 -55.36 -30.21
C VAL A 7 18.86 -55.99 -30.49
N VAL A 8 18.11 -56.31 -29.44
CA VAL A 8 16.72 -56.77 -29.56
C VAL A 8 15.84 -55.55 -29.77
N CYS A 9 15.27 -55.45 -30.98
CA CYS A 9 14.14 -54.59 -31.30
C CYS A 9 12.93 -54.99 -30.45
N LEU A 10 12.41 -54.08 -29.63
CA LEU A 10 11.07 -54.18 -29.06
C LEU A 10 10.20 -53.02 -29.55
N THR A 11 9.95 -53.00 -30.87
CA THR A 11 8.85 -52.25 -31.47
C THR A 11 7.60 -53.10 -31.43
N GLY A 12 6.61 -52.67 -30.66
CA GLY A 12 5.23 -53.14 -30.83
C GLY A 12 4.47 -53.33 -29.53
N LEU A 13 3.87 -52.26 -29.01
CA LEU A 13 2.44 -52.20 -28.64
C LEU A 13 2.09 -50.79 -28.12
N ILE A 14 1.91 -49.81 -29.01
CA ILE A 14 1.22 -48.55 -28.66
C ILE A 14 0.00 -48.46 -29.57
N ALA A 15 -1.02 -49.25 -29.23
CA ALA A 15 -2.32 -49.22 -29.88
C ALA A 15 -3.40 -49.18 -28.78
N ALA A 16 -3.60 -48.02 -28.16
CA ALA A 16 -4.81 -47.67 -27.43
C ALA A 16 -4.84 -46.18 -27.00
N SER A 17 -4.45 -45.24 -27.86
CA SER A 17 -4.67 -43.80 -27.63
C SER A 17 -5.99 -43.38 -28.30
N GLY A 18 -7.12 -43.85 -27.77
CA GLY A 18 -8.47 -43.49 -28.23
C GLY A 18 -9.46 -43.25 -27.10
N GLY A 19 -8.98 -43.10 -25.86
CA GLY A 19 -9.80 -43.15 -24.64
C GLY A 19 -10.17 -41.80 -24.00
N CYS A 20 -10.11 -40.67 -24.70
CA CYS A 20 -10.43 -39.35 -24.12
C CYS A 20 -11.47 -38.60 -24.96
N ALA A 21 -12.57 -39.25 -25.34
CA ALA A 21 -13.73 -38.58 -25.93
C ALA A 21 -15.06 -39.20 -25.44
N ARG A 22 -15.07 -39.72 -24.20
CA ARG A 22 -16.35 -40.07 -23.58
C ARG A 22 -17.02 -38.76 -23.20
N SER A 23 -18.09 -38.39 -23.90
CA SER A 23 -19.02 -37.36 -23.44
C SER A 23 -19.48 -37.79 -22.05
N LEU A 24 -18.93 -37.16 -21.01
CA LEU A 24 -19.52 -37.20 -19.68
C LEU A 24 -20.95 -36.73 -19.91
N GLY A 25 -21.95 -37.56 -19.60
CA GLY A 25 -23.37 -37.22 -19.79
C GLY A 25 -23.77 -36.11 -18.82
N LEU A 26 -23.27 -34.90 -19.07
CA LEU A 26 -23.40 -33.70 -18.24
C LEU A 26 -24.64 -32.88 -18.59
N ASP A 27 -25.42 -33.34 -19.57
CA ASP A 27 -26.68 -32.69 -19.91
C ASP A 27 -27.69 -32.88 -18.76
N THR A 28 -28.33 -31.79 -18.38
CA THR A 28 -29.36 -31.82 -17.35
C THR A 28 -30.57 -32.57 -17.88
N ASP A 29 -31.06 -33.55 -17.12
CA ASP A 29 -32.26 -34.33 -17.49
C ASP A 29 -33.46 -33.40 -17.72
N PRO A 30 -34.06 -33.38 -18.94
CA PRO A 30 -35.16 -32.49 -19.26
C PRO A 30 -36.46 -32.81 -18.49
N ALA A 31 -36.60 -34.02 -17.93
CA ALA A 31 -37.72 -34.38 -17.07
C ALA A 31 -37.59 -33.84 -15.63
N SER A 32 -36.44 -33.25 -15.29
CA SER A 32 -36.16 -32.78 -13.93
C SER A 32 -36.85 -31.44 -13.63
N PRO A 33 -37.58 -31.31 -12.50
CA PRO A 33 -38.25 -30.06 -12.13
C PRO A 33 -37.28 -28.91 -11.83
N ILE A 34 -35.98 -29.18 -11.63
CA ILE A 34 -34.95 -28.15 -11.41
C ILE A 34 -34.21 -27.75 -12.69
N ALA A 35 -34.47 -28.42 -13.82
CA ALA A 35 -33.76 -28.17 -15.08
C ALA A 35 -33.80 -26.69 -15.53
N PRO A 36 -34.93 -25.96 -15.43
CA PRO A 36 -34.97 -24.54 -15.81
C PRO A 36 -34.04 -23.67 -14.95
N ARG A 37 -33.92 -23.98 -13.66
CA ARG A 37 -33.07 -23.25 -12.72
C ARG A 37 -31.59 -23.53 -12.99
N VAL A 38 -31.23 -24.78 -13.26
CA VAL A 38 -29.85 -25.15 -13.64
C VAL A 38 -29.47 -24.46 -14.94
N GLN A 39 -30.35 -24.47 -15.95
CA GLN A 39 -30.11 -23.81 -17.23
C GLN A 39 -29.90 -22.30 -17.05
N ALA A 40 -30.75 -21.63 -16.25
CA ALA A 40 -30.59 -20.20 -15.95
C ALA A 40 -29.24 -19.89 -15.28
N LEU A 41 -28.76 -20.76 -14.37
CA LEU A 41 -27.44 -20.59 -13.74
C LEU A 41 -26.29 -20.80 -14.73
N VAL A 42 -26.40 -21.80 -15.61
CA VAL A 42 -25.40 -22.06 -16.65
C VAL A 42 -25.32 -20.90 -17.63
N ASP A 43 -26.46 -20.42 -18.12
CA ASP A 43 -26.51 -19.31 -19.07
C ASP A 43 -25.99 -18.00 -18.44
N ALA A 44 -26.32 -17.73 -17.16
CA ALA A 44 -25.82 -16.56 -16.44
C ALA A 44 -24.32 -16.59 -16.17
N ASN A 45 -23.68 -17.76 -16.19
CA ASN A 45 -22.27 -17.94 -15.86
C ASN A 45 -21.45 -18.49 -17.04
N ARG A 46 -21.98 -18.43 -18.27
CA ARG A 46 -21.32 -18.98 -19.45
C ARG A 46 -20.08 -18.18 -19.87
N ASP A 47 -20.02 -16.92 -19.45
CA ASP A 47 -18.96 -15.96 -19.80
C ASP A 47 -17.79 -15.95 -18.81
N TYR A 48 -17.45 -17.11 -18.23
CA TYR A 48 -16.20 -17.24 -17.47
C TYR A 48 -14.99 -17.10 -18.41
N PRO A 49 -13.92 -16.42 -17.96
CA PRO A 49 -12.66 -16.39 -18.69
C PRO A 49 -12.19 -17.81 -18.98
N ARG A 50 -11.84 -18.08 -20.23
CA ARG A 50 -11.31 -19.39 -20.61
C ARG A 50 -9.85 -19.45 -20.19
N TRP A 51 -9.34 -20.66 -20.00
CA TRP A 51 -7.92 -20.88 -19.72
C TRP A 51 -6.98 -20.22 -20.75
N ARG A 52 -7.41 -20.12 -22.00
CA ARG A 52 -6.66 -19.43 -23.08
C ARG A 52 -6.67 -17.90 -23.00
N ASP A 53 -7.60 -17.33 -22.22
CA ASP A 53 -7.73 -15.88 -22.04
C ASP A 53 -6.83 -15.38 -20.89
N PHE A 54 -6.19 -16.28 -20.13
CA PHE A 54 -5.15 -15.89 -19.18
C PHE A 54 -3.92 -15.39 -19.93
N PRO A 55 -3.27 -14.31 -19.45
CA PRO A 55 -2.05 -13.82 -20.04
C PRO A 55 -0.96 -14.91 -19.98
N ALA A 56 -0.08 -14.90 -20.98
CA ALA A 56 1.12 -15.72 -20.95
C ALA A 56 1.97 -15.38 -19.72
N ALA A 57 2.73 -16.36 -19.24
CA ALA A 57 3.70 -16.11 -18.18
C ALA A 57 4.66 -14.98 -18.60
N PRO A 58 4.98 -14.03 -17.70
CA PRO A 58 5.98 -13.02 -17.97
C PRO A 58 7.30 -13.67 -18.36
N THR A 59 7.96 -13.12 -19.38
CA THR A 59 9.24 -13.66 -19.89
C THR A 59 10.45 -12.90 -19.34
N ASP A 60 10.19 -11.79 -18.65
CA ASP A 60 11.15 -10.83 -18.10
C ASP A 60 11.36 -11.01 -16.58
N LEU A 61 11.10 -12.20 -16.07
CA LEU A 61 11.37 -12.50 -14.66
C LEU A 61 12.88 -12.54 -14.39
N PRO A 62 13.34 -12.02 -13.24
CA PRO A 62 14.74 -12.09 -12.86
C PRO A 62 15.18 -13.55 -12.74
N GLN A 63 16.41 -13.82 -13.15
CA GLN A 63 16.98 -15.16 -13.03
C GLN A 63 17.17 -15.51 -11.54
N VAL A 64 17.07 -16.78 -11.17
CA VAL A 64 17.22 -17.23 -9.77
C VAL A 64 18.54 -16.74 -9.15
N ALA A 65 19.63 -16.74 -9.93
CA ALA A 65 20.93 -16.23 -9.49
C ALA A 65 20.95 -14.71 -9.23
N GLU A 66 20.10 -13.94 -9.91
CA GLU A 66 19.97 -12.50 -9.69
C GLU A 66 19.18 -12.19 -8.42
N VAL A 67 18.13 -12.97 -8.15
CA VAL A 67 17.41 -12.91 -6.87
C VAL A 67 18.34 -13.27 -5.72
N GLY A 68 19.14 -14.34 -5.86
CA GLY A 68 20.14 -14.73 -4.86
C GLY A 68 21.13 -13.60 -4.55
N ARG A 69 21.75 -13.00 -5.57
CA ARG A 69 22.64 -11.84 -5.39
C ARG A 69 21.96 -10.66 -4.70
N SER A 70 20.68 -10.42 -4.99
CA SER A 70 19.91 -9.35 -4.38
C SER A 70 19.68 -9.59 -2.88
N ILE A 71 19.42 -10.84 -2.49
CA ILE A 71 19.29 -11.25 -1.09
C ILE A 71 20.61 -11.08 -0.36
N ASP A 72 21.71 -11.58 -0.93
CA ASP A 72 23.04 -11.49 -0.31
C ASP A 72 23.43 -10.03 -0.06
N ARG A 73 23.16 -9.14 -1.04
CA ARG A 73 23.38 -7.69 -0.91
C ARG A 73 22.54 -7.11 0.22
N LEU A 74 21.24 -7.42 0.27
CA LEU A 74 20.34 -6.90 1.30
C LEU A 74 20.77 -7.35 2.71
N GLN A 75 21.24 -8.59 2.85
CA GLN A 75 21.76 -9.10 4.12
C GLN A 75 23.03 -8.35 4.55
N ALA A 76 23.95 -8.11 3.62
CA ALA A 76 25.18 -7.36 3.89
C ALA A 76 24.87 -5.91 4.30
N GLU A 77 23.99 -5.22 3.58
CA GLU A 77 23.53 -3.87 3.91
C GLU A 77 22.83 -3.82 5.27
N GLY A 78 21.93 -4.77 5.54
CA GLY A 78 21.25 -4.88 6.83
C GLY A 78 22.23 -5.10 7.99
N SER A 79 23.27 -5.92 7.79
CA SER A 79 24.31 -6.12 8.81
C SER A 79 25.14 -4.87 9.06
N THR A 80 25.42 -4.09 8.01
CA THR A 80 26.15 -2.83 8.11
C THR A 80 25.33 -1.79 8.87
N LEU A 81 24.05 -1.63 8.50
CA LEU A 81 23.11 -0.74 9.18
C LEU A 81 22.95 -1.11 10.66
N ALA A 82 22.85 -2.40 10.98
CA ALA A 82 22.75 -2.85 12.36
C ALA A 82 24.01 -2.48 13.18
N GLN A 83 25.20 -2.60 12.60
CA GLN A 83 26.44 -2.18 13.24
C GLN A 83 26.52 -0.65 13.41
N GLU A 84 26.04 0.11 12.43
CA GLU A 84 25.95 1.56 12.53
C GLU A 84 25.00 1.98 13.65
N ALA A 85 23.80 1.39 13.70
CA ALA A 85 22.80 1.67 14.72
C ALA A 85 23.29 1.28 16.13
N ALA A 86 24.03 0.18 16.27
CA ALA A 86 24.61 -0.25 17.54
C ALA A 86 25.69 0.69 18.07
N ARG A 87 26.30 1.53 17.23
CA ARG A 87 27.26 2.55 17.64
C ARG A 87 26.62 3.87 18.07
N ILE A 88 25.31 4.03 17.84
CA ILE A 88 24.59 5.22 18.28
C ILE A 88 24.41 5.14 19.79
N GLU A 89 24.98 6.11 20.50
CA GLU A 89 24.67 6.32 21.92
C GLU A 89 23.28 6.95 22.03
N TRP A 90 22.30 6.14 22.40
CA TRP A 90 20.92 6.59 22.57
C TRP A 90 20.76 7.21 23.96
N THR A 91 20.77 8.54 24.03
CA THR A 91 20.65 9.26 25.31
C THR A 91 19.20 9.44 25.77
N MET A 92 18.22 9.16 24.91
CA MET A 92 16.79 9.33 25.20
C MET A 92 16.17 7.99 25.58
N THR A 93 16.07 7.74 26.89
CA THR A 93 15.58 6.45 27.46
C THR A 93 14.07 6.43 27.65
N ASP A 94 13.46 7.57 27.92
CA ASP A 94 12.01 7.72 28.17
C ASP A 94 11.51 8.97 27.44
N ALA A 95 10.84 8.75 26.31
CA ALA A 95 10.36 9.82 25.45
C ALA A 95 9.24 10.62 26.11
N GLU A 96 8.39 9.96 26.89
CA GLU A 96 7.27 10.56 27.60
C GLU A 96 7.75 11.44 28.76
N ALA A 97 8.74 10.97 29.53
CA ALA A 97 9.36 11.75 30.59
C ALA A 97 10.10 12.97 30.05
N GLU A 98 10.86 12.82 28.95
CA GLU A 98 11.51 13.98 28.31
C GLU A 98 10.49 14.96 27.75
N ALA A 99 9.44 14.48 27.08
CA ALA A 99 8.37 15.35 26.59
C ALA A 99 7.67 16.09 27.75
N ALA A 100 7.51 15.46 28.91
CA ALA A 100 6.97 16.11 30.11
C ALA A 100 7.94 17.14 30.69
N ALA A 101 9.24 16.84 30.73
CA ALA A 101 10.29 17.74 31.19
C ALA A 101 10.38 18.99 30.31
N VAL A 102 10.37 18.82 28.99
CA VAL A 102 10.33 19.92 28.01
C VAL A 102 9.08 20.77 28.19
N ARG A 103 7.90 20.15 28.34
CA ARG A 103 6.64 20.88 28.61
C ARG A 103 6.72 21.69 29.90
N ALA A 104 7.27 21.13 30.96
CA ALA A 104 7.46 21.82 32.22
C ALA A 104 8.46 22.99 32.09
N GLN A 105 9.56 22.79 31.37
CA GLN A 105 10.55 23.84 31.14
C GLN A 105 9.97 25.00 30.32
N VAL A 106 9.24 24.71 29.24
CA VAL A 106 8.55 25.72 28.43
C VAL A 106 7.49 26.45 29.26
N GLY A 107 6.69 25.72 30.06
CA GLY A 107 5.69 26.31 30.94
C GLY A 107 6.26 27.14 32.09
N ALA A 108 7.51 26.89 32.49
CA ALA A 108 8.22 27.65 33.53
C ALA A 108 8.82 28.97 33.01
N VAL A 109 8.95 29.14 31.68
CA VAL A 109 9.33 30.43 31.10
C VAL A 109 8.16 31.40 31.33
N PRO A 110 8.36 32.50 32.07
CA PRO A 110 7.33 33.50 32.23
C PRO A 110 7.02 34.08 30.85
N VAL A 111 5.90 33.66 30.29
CA VAL A 111 5.28 34.38 29.18
C VAL A 111 5.05 35.81 29.67
N SER A 112 5.44 36.80 28.85
CA SER A 112 5.10 38.21 29.10
C SER A 112 3.64 38.28 29.58
N PRO A 113 3.29 39.13 30.58
CA PRO A 113 1.90 39.30 30.96
C PRO A 113 0.97 39.66 29.78
N ASP A 114 1.52 40.16 28.66
CA ASP A 114 0.79 40.34 27.41
C ASP A 114 0.31 39.03 26.74
N ALA A 115 0.96 37.90 27.02
CA ALA A 115 0.58 36.58 26.53
C ALA A 115 -0.39 35.84 27.46
N ALA A 116 -0.68 36.38 28.66
CA ALA A 116 -1.74 35.92 29.55
C ALA A 116 -3.07 36.68 29.34
N ARG A 117 -3.21 37.42 28.23
CA ARG A 117 -4.43 38.14 27.87
C ARG A 117 -5.57 37.16 27.61
N THR A 118 -6.72 37.41 28.23
CA THR A 118 -7.95 36.69 27.89
C THR A 118 -8.39 37.06 26.47
N GLN A 119 -9.25 36.24 25.86
CA GLN A 119 -9.85 36.57 24.56
C GLN A 119 -10.47 37.98 24.55
N ALA A 120 -11.11 38.38 25.66
CA ALA A 120 -11.69 39.70 25.80
C ALA A 120 -10.64 40.83 25.81
N ASP A 121 -9.49 40.62 26.44
CA ASP A 121 -8.38 41.59 26.47
C ASP A 121 -7.76 41.78 25.08
N ILE A 122 -7.67 40.69 24.30
CA ILE A 122 -7.19 40.72 22.92
C ILE A 122 -8.15 41.52 22.03
N GLU A 123 -9.46 41.27 22.18
CA GLU A 123 -10.50 41.99 21.44
C GLU A 123 -10.56 43.48 21.79
N ALA A 124 -10.43 43.82 23.08
CA ALA A 124 -10.38 45.20 23.55
C ALA A 124 -9.16 45.95 22.97
N PHE A 125 -7.98 45.33 23.01
CA PHE A 125 -6.76 45.90 22.43
C PHE A 125 -6.87 46.07 20.90
N ALA A 126 -7.45 45.08 20.21
CA ALA A 126 -7.72 45.19 18.78
C ALA A 126 -8.69 46.33 18.46
N GLN A 127 -9.70 46.57 19.32
CA GLN A 127 -10.62 47.69 19.17
C GLN A 127 -9.93 49.04 19.37
N GLU A 128 -9.08 49.17 20.39
CA GLU A 128 -8.29 50.38 20.62
C GLU A 128 -7.38 50.73 19.42
N LEU A 129 -6.80 49.71 18.78
CA LEU A 129 -6.02 49.90 17.55
C LEU A 129 -6.89 50.41 16.38
N ARG A 130 -8.11 49.90 16.21
CA ARG A 130 -9.05 50.37 15.18
C ARG A 130 -9.48 51.81 15.43
N ASP A 131 -9.76 52.16 16.69
CA ASP A 131 -10.20 53.50 17.06
C ASP A 131 -9.10 54.53 16.80
N ARG A 132 -7.84 54.19 17.10
CA ARG A 132 -6.67 55.02 16.73
C ARG A 132 -6.46 55.15 15.23
N ALA A 133 -6.76 54.11 14.47
CA ALA A 133 -6.66 54.13 13.02
C ALA A 133 -7.79 54.95 12.34
N LYS A 134 -8.82 55.38 13.08
CA LYS A 134 -9.90 56.20 12.55
C LYS A 134 -9.40 57.61 12.25
N ALA A 135 -9.49 58.00 10.98
CA ALA A 135 -9.08 59.33 10.54
C ALA A 135 -9.87 60.42 11.30
N PRO A 136 -9.22 61.55 11.65
CA PRO A 136 -9.89 62.67 12.29
C PRO A 136 -11.00 63.23 11.39
N PRO A 137 -12.08 63.78 11.98
CA PRO A 137 -13.17 64.34 11.19
C PRO A 137 -12.67 65.46 10.26
N PRO A 138 -13.23 65.61 9.06
CA PRO A 138 -12.85 66.68 8.15
C PRO A 138 -13.07 68.04 8.80
N VAL A 139 -12.04 68.90 8.75
CA VAL A 139 -12.17 70.31 9.18
C VAL A 139 -13.10 71.03 8.19
N ASP A 140 -14.15 71.68 8.69
CA ASP A 140 -15.03 72.51 7.85
C ASP A 140 -14.24 73.71 7.33
N ARG A 141 -14.01 73.74 6.00
CA ARG A 141 -13.26 74.80 5.32
C ARG A 141 -14.14 75.94 4.85
N ARG A 142 -15.43 75.96 5.21
CA ARG A 142 -16.33 77.04 4.79
C ARG A 142 -15.93 78.35 5.48
N PRO A 143 -15.68 79.44 4.73
CA PRO A 143 -15.49 80.74 5.32
C PRO A 143 -16.78 81.17 6.03
N ILE A 144 -16.66 81.59 7.29
CA ILE A 144 -17.75 82.18 8.07
C ILE A 144 -18.01 83.58 7.46
N PRO A 145 -19.25 83.88 7.01
CA PRO A 145 -19.59 85.19 6.45
C PRO A 145 -19.57 86.31 7.49
#